data_AF-A0A1Q5TR59-F1
#
_entry.id   AF-A0A1Q5TR59-F1
#
_cell.length_a   1.000
_cell.length_b   1.000
_cell.length_c   1.000
_cell.angle_alpha   90.00
_cell.angle_beta   90.00
_cell.angle_gamma   90.00
#
_symmetry.space_group_name_H-M   'P 1'
#
loop_
_entity.id
_entity.type
_entity.pdbx_description
1 polymer ?
#
loop_
_entity_poly.entity_id
_entity_poly.type
_entity_poly.pdbx_seq_one_letter_code
_entity_poly.pdbx_strand_id
1 'polypeptide(L)' 'MQIIAQQNETVDAICWRYYGRTLGMTERVLQANPGLADFGAVLPHGTKVEMPEFMPATSKPIIQLWD' A
#
# COMPACT_ATOMS: atom_id res chain seq x y z
N MET A 1 -2.02 5.77 8.80
CA MET A 1 -2.42 6.43 7.53
C MET A 1 -3.29 5.47 6.74
N GLN A 2 -4.34 5.88 6.01
CA GLN A 2 -5.14 4.97 5.17
C GLN A 2 -4.93 5.27 3.68
N ILE A 3 -4.72 4.23 2.87
CA ILE A 3 -4.54 4.32 1.42
C ILE A 3 -5.66 3.54 0.73
N ILE A 4 -6.11 4.05 -0.41
CA ILE A 4 -7.11 3.37 -1.24
C ILE A 4 -6.37 2.53 -2.29
N ALA A 5 -6.64 1.23 -2.30
CA ALA A 5 -6.10 0.30 -3.28
C ALA A 5 -6.61 0.65 -4.69
N GLN A 6 -5.68 0.69 -5.64
CA GLN A 6 -5.99 0.89 -7.05
C GLN A 6 -6.46 -0.40 -7.73
N GLN A 7 -6.93 -0.29 -8.96
CA GLN A 7 -7.46 -1.44 -9.70
C GLN A 7 -6.31 -2.35 -10.10
N ASN A 8 -6.46 -3.65 -9.83
CA ASN A 8 -5.41 -4.66 -9.98
C ASN A 8 -4.19 -4.44 -9.08
N GLU A 9 -4.35 -3.70 -7.98
CA GLU A 9 -3.26 -3.45 -7.04
C GLU A 9 -3.21 -4.55 -5.97
N THR A 10 -1.99 -4.88 -5.54
CA THR A 10 -1.74 -5.90 -4.51
C THR A 10 -1.27 -5.24 -3.22
N VAL A 11 -1.39 -5.96 -2.09
CA VAL A 11 -0.85 -5.47 -0.80
C VAL A 11 0.64 -5.13 -0.93
N ASP A 12 1.39 -5.96 -1.65
CA ASP A 12 2.82 -5.75 -1.94
C ASP A 12 3.06 -4.46 -2.75
N ALA A 13 2.27 -4.21 -3.79
CA ALA A 13 2.39 -3.00 -4.60
C ALA A 13 2.11 -1.72 -3.79
N ILE A 14 1.09 -1.73 -2.92
CA ILE A 14 0.81 -0.61 -2.00
C ILE A 14 1.99 -0.40 -1.05
N CYS A 15 2.50 -1.51 -0.51
CA CYS A 15 3.64 -1.52 0.40
C CYS A 15 4.90 -0.94 -0.26
N TRP A 16 5.16 -1.32 -1.51
CA TRP A 16 6.25 -0.78 -2.32
C TRP A 16 6.07 0.70 -2.63
N ARG A 17 4.87 1.15 -3.02
CA ARG A 17 4.59 2.56 -3.34
C ARG A 17 4.72 3.47 -2.13
N TYR A 18 4.30 3.00 -0.96
CA TYR A 18 4.27 3.83 0.25
C TYR A 18 5.57 3.74 1.06
N TYR A 19 6.11 2.53 1.27
CA TYR A 19 7.31 2.33 2.07
C TYR A 19 8.59 2.18 1.25
N GLY A 20 8.51 1.97 -0.07
CA GLY A 20 9.67 1.67 -0.93
C GLY A 20 10.29 0.29 -0.68
N ARG A 21 9.64 -0.55 0.15
CA ARG A 21 10.08 -1.90 0.53
C ARG A 21 8.89 -2.73 0.98
N THR A 22 8.98 -4.04 0.81
CA THR A 22 7.88 -4.98 1.13
C THR A 22 8.24 -5.98 2.23
N LEU A 23 9.53 -6.28 2.40
CA LEU A 23 10.03 -7.23 3.41
C LEU A 23 9.66 -6.78 4.84
N GLY A 24 8.90 -7.60 5.55
CA GLY A 24 8.45 -7.34 6.93
C GLY A 24 7.38 -6.25 7.07
N MET A 25 7.02 -5.55 5.98
CA MET A 25 5.96 -4.53 6.00
C MET A 25 4.60 -5.16 5.65
N THR A 26 4.55 -6.10 4.70
CA THR A 26 3.32 -6.83 4.34
C THR A 26 2.69 -7.52 5.54
N GLU A 27 3.49 -8.20 6.38
CA GLU A 27 3.01 -8.86 7.59
C GLU A 27 2.39 -7.88 8.59
N ARG A 28 2.99 -6.70 8.75
CA ARG A 28 2.49 -5.64 9.62
C ARG A 28 1.20 -5.03 9.09
N VAL A 29 1.10 -4.81 7.78
CA VAL A 29 -0.13 -4.35 7.11
C VAL A 29 -1.23 -5.39 7.27
N LEU A 30 -0.94 -6.68 7.08
CA LEU A 30 -1.91 -7.76 7.28
C LEU A 30 -2.35 -7.89 8.74
N GLN A 31 -1.46 -7.68 9.70
CA GLN A 31 -1.81 -7.63 11.13
C GLN A 31 -2.69 -6.43 11.47
N ALA A 32 -2.43 -5.27 10.86
CA ALA A 32 -3.25 -4.07 11.05
C ALA A 32 -4.60 -4.16 10.31
N ASN A 33 -4.70 -4.98 9.26
CA ASN A 33 -5.90 -5.16 8.46
C ASN A 33 -6.36 -6.63 8.47
N PRO A 34 -6.99 -7.09 9.56
CA PRO A 34 -7.58 -8.43 9.58
C PRO A 34 -8.63 -8.55 8.48
N GLY A 35 -8.51 -9.60 7.66
CA GLY A 35 -9.37 -9.82 6.48
C GLY A 35 -8.79 -9.31 5.16
N LEU A 36 -7.70 -8.53 5.16
CA LEU A 36 -7.08 -8.07 3.92
C LEU A 36 -6.51 -9.23 3.07
N ALA A 37 -5.98 -10.26 3.73
CA ALA A 37 -5.50 -11.48 3.06
C ALA A 37 -6.62 -12.33 2.45
N ASP A 38 -7.87 -12.16 2.88
CA ASP A 38 -9.02 -12.94 2.39
C ASP A 38 -9.42 -12.52 0.96
N PHE A 39 -9.18 -11.25 0.60
CA PHE A 39 -9.38 -10.75 -0.76
C PHE A 39 -8.47 -11.42 -1.80
N GLY A 40 -7.41 -12.11 -1.37
CA GLY A 40 -6.47 -12.82 -2.23
C GLY A 40 -5.32 -11.95 -2.72
N ALA A 41 -4.70 -12.37 -3.83
CA ALA A 41 -3.48 -11.73 -4.35
C ALA A 41 -3.72 -10.28 -4.83
N VAL A 42 -4.91 -9.99 -5.35
CA VAL A 42 -5.30 -8.70 -5.91
C VAL A 42 -6.42 -8.11 -5.09
N LEU A 43 -6.23 -6.89 -4.60
CA LEU A 43 -7.25 -6.19 -3.84
C LEU A 43 -8.31 -5.60 -4.77
N PRO A 44 -9.60 -5.65 -4.37
CA PRO A 44 -10.62 -4.94 -5.12
C PRO A 44 -10.33 -3.44 -5.12
N HIS A 45 -10.60 -2.78 -6.25
CA HIS A 45 -10.45 -1.33 -6.37
C HIS A 45 -11.29 -0.63 -5.29
N GLY A 46 -10.71 0.35 -4.60
CA GLY A 46 -11.41 1.06 -3.53
C GLY A 46 -11.24 0.46 -2.14
N THR A 47 -10.50 -0.65 -2.01
CA THR A 47 -10.20 -1.26 -0.70
C THR A 47 -9.38 -0.28 0.13
N LYS A 48 -9.87 0.04 1.33
CA LYS A 48 -9.13 0.87 2.28
C LYS A 48 -8.12 -0.01 3.01
N VAL A 49 -6.85 0.29 2.86
CA VAL A 49 -5.75 -0.39 3.53
C VAL A 49 -5.17 0.54 4.58
N GLU A 50 -5.21 0.11 5.83
CA GLU A 50 -4.56 0.79 6.93
C GLU A 50 -3.06 0.53 6.90
N MET A 51 -2.30 1.59 6.70
CA MET A 51 -0.85 1.55 6.63
C MET A 51 -0.30 1.99 7.99
N PRO A 52 0.23 1.05 8.81
CA PRO A 52 0.86 1.40 10.08
C PRO A 52 2.07 2.30 9.83
N GLU A 53 2.27 3.33 10.65
CA GLU A 53 3.35 4.28 10.40
C GLU A 53 4.73 3.63 10.54
N PHE A 54 5.49 3.66 9.45
CA PHE A 54 6.91 3.39 9.39
C PHE A 54 7.50 4.50 8.52
N MET A 55 8.20 5.47 9.11
CA MET A 55 8.91 6.48 8.33
C MET A 55 10.12 5.82 7.65
N PRO A 56 10.22 5.88 6.31
CA PRO A 56 11.21 6.80 5.76
C PRO A 56 10.72 7.62 4.56
N ALA A 57 11.04 8.92 4.64
CA ALA A 57 11.10 9.96 3.62
C ALA A 57 10.02 10.00 2.51
N THR A 58 9.08 10.91 2.73
CA THR A 58 8.60 11.90 1.75
C THR A 58 8.16 11.35 0.40
N SER A 59 6.84 11.34 0.21
CA SER A 59 6.15 11.47 -1.09
C SER A 59 7.02 12.23 -2.08
N LYS A 60 7.69 11.52 -3.00
CA LYS A 60 8.37 12.18 -4.12
C LYS A 60 7.26 12.84 -4.93
N PRO A 61 7.33 14.16 -5.15
CA PRO A 61 6.31 14.84 -5.93
C PRO A 61 6.22 14.16 -7.28
N ILE A 62 4.99 13.83 -7.68
CA ILE A 62 4.67 13.45 -9.04
C ILE A 62 5.18 14.55 -9.98
N ILE A 63 6.33 14.32 -10.59
CA ILE A 63 6.83 15.16 -11.68
C ILE A 63 5.86 14.96 -12.84
N GLN A 64 4.91 15.88 -12.97
CA GLN A 64 4.16 16.07 -14.21
C GLN A 64 5.15 16.61 -15.24
N LEU A 65 5.71 15.69 -16.03
CA LEU A 65 6.67 16.01 -17.08
C LEU A 65 5.92 16.30 -18.39
N TRP A 66 5.14 17.37 -18.44
CA TRP A 66 4.62 17.92 -19.70
C TRP A 66 4.55 19.45 -19.64
N ASP A 67 5.08 20.08 -20.69
CA ASP A 67 4.75 21.43 -21.18
C ASP A 67 3.56 21.31 -22.13
#